data_AF-U6D6M9-F1
#
_entry.id   AF-U6D6M9-F1
#
_cell.length_a   1.000
_cell.length_b   1.000
_cell.length_c   1.000
_cell.angle_alpha   90.00
_cell.angle_beta   90.00
_cell.angle_gamma   90.00
#
_symmetry.space_group_name_H-M   'P 1'
#
loop_
_entity.id
_entity.type
_entity.pdbx_description
1 polymer ?
#
loop_
_entity_poly.entity_id
_entity_poly.type
_entity_poly.pdbx_seq_one_letter_code
_entity_poly.pdbx_strand_id
1 'polypeptide(L)'
;EELFRDTPLAAWYAARRHRWEPYVLPVLSDASRIALMWKFGGIYLDTDFIVLRNLQNLTNTLGTQSRYVLNGAFLAFDRHHEFMALCMRDFVAHYNGWIWGHQGPQLLTRVFKKWCSIRSLDDSHACRGVTALPSEAFYPIPWQDWRRYFQEVSPEELQRLLKVTYAVHVWNKKSQGTRLEATSRALLAQLQARYCPTTHEAMKMYS
;
A
#
# COMPACT_ATOMS: atom_id res chain seq x y z
N GLU A 1 -1.17 -21.75 2.89
CA GLU A 1 -2.09 -22.40 3.84
C GLU A 1 -1.86 -21.96 5.28
N GLU A 2 -0.65 -22.13 5.81
CA GLU A 2 -0.34 -21.81 7.22
C GLU A 2 -0.63 -20.38 7.64
N LEU A 3 -0.37 -19.40 6.75
CA LEU A 3 -0.66 -17.99 7.01
C LEU A 3 -2.13 -17.72 7.40
N PHE A 4 -3.07 -18.42 6.78
CA PHE A 4 -4.51 -18.18 7.00
C PHE A 4 -5.11 -19.05 8.10
N ARG A 5 -4.37 -20.06 8.61
CA ARG A 5 -4.83 -20.90 9.71
C ARG A 5 -5.18 -20.05 10.93
N ASP A 6 -6.26 -20.39 11.64
CA ASP A 6 -6.73 -19.68 12.83
C ASP A 6 -7.10 -18.20 12.57
N THR A 7 -7.47 -17.88 11.34
CA THR A 7 -8.01 -16.56 10.96
C THR A 7 -9.38 -16.73 10.29
N PRO A 8 -10.21 -15.67 10.25
CA PRO A 8 -11.46 -15.69 9.47
C PRO A 8 -11.27 -16.07 8.00
N LEU A 9 -10.08 -15.84 7.43
CA LEU A 9 -9.76 -16.11 6.03
C LEU A 9 -9.55 -17.61 5.71
N ALA A 10 -9.41 -18.49 6.72
CA ALA A 10 -9.08 -19.90 6.52
C ALA A 10 -10.09 -20.61 5.60
N ALA A 11 -11.39 -20.48 5.90
CA ALA A 11 -12.45 -21.17 5.15
C ALA A 11 -12.56 -20.63 3.72
N TRP A 12 -12.43 -19.30 3.55
CA TRP A 12 -12.39 -18.67 2.24
C TRP A 12 -11.22 -19.20 1.39
N TYR A 13 -10.02 -19.27 1.95
CA TYR A 13 -8.84 -19.73 1.23
C TYR A 13 -8.97 -21.19 0.77
N ALA A 14 -9.54 -22.05 1.61
CA ALA A 14 -9.81 -23.45 1.25
C ALA A 14 -10.82 -23.55 0.09
N ALA A 15 -11.91 -22.78 0.14
CA ALA A 15 -12.97 -22.80 -0.88
C ALA A 15 -12.51 -22.21 -2.24
N ARG A 16 -11.50 -21.33 -2.25
CA ARG A 16 -11.01 -20.65 -3.47
C ARG A 16 -10.54 -21.62 -4.56
N ARG A 17 -10.03 -22.81 -4.20
CA ARG A 17 -9.40 -23.77 -5.13
C ARG A 17 -10.30 -24.19 -6.30
N HIS A 18 -11.61 -23.99 -6.17
CA HIS A 18 -12.59 -24.44 -7.16
C HIS A 18 -13.16 -23.32 -8.04
N ARG A 19 -12.60 -22.10 -7.99
CA ARG A 19 -13.16 -20.94 -8.70
C ARG A 19 -12.09 -20.22 -9.51
N TRP A 20 -12.38 -20.03 -10.79
CA TRP A 20 -11.63 -19.09 -11.64
C TRP A 20 -12.18 -17.68 -11.40
N GLU A 21 -11.28 -16.72 -11.17
CA GLU A 21 -11.60 -15.31 -10.97
C GLU A 21 -10.53 -14.44 -11.64
N PRO A 22 -10.87 -13.24 -12.15
CA PRO A 22 -9.94 -12.42 -12.91
C PRO A 22 -8.79 -11.84 -12.05
N TYR A 23 -8.98 -11.71 -10.74
CA TYR A 23 -8.05 -11.02 -9.84
C TYR A 23 -7.51 -11.89 -8.69
N VAL A 24 -7.37 -13.20 -8.92
CA VAL A 24 -6.90 -14.17 -7.89
C VAL A 24 -5.60 -13.74 -7.20
N LEU A 25 -4.61 -13.25 -7.96
CA LEU A 25 -3.32 -12.85 -7.41
C LEU A 25 -3.40 -11.57 -6.55
N PRO A 26 -3.99 -10.45 -7.03
CA PRO A 26 -4.26 -9.29 -6.18
C PRO A 26 -5.04 -9.63 -4.92
N VAL A 27 -6.13 -10.40 -5.05
CA VAL A 27 -6.98 -10.78 -3.92
C VAL A 27 -6.22 -11.63 -2.90
N LEU A 28 -5.35 -12.54 -3.36
CA LEU A 28 -4.50 -13.32 -2.46
C LEU A 28 -3.48 -12.44 -1.74
N SER A 29 -2.89 -11.47 -2.43
CA SER A 29 -1.99 -10.48 -1.83
C SER A 29 -2.74 -9.64 -0.79
N ASP A 30 -3.96 -9.20 -1.10
CA ASP A 30 -4.84 -8.46 -0.19
C ASP A 30 -5.15 -9.25 1.08
N ALA A 31 -5.52 -10.53 0.95
CA ALA A 31 -5.74 -11.42 2.09
C ALA A 31 -4.46 -11.64 2.90
N SER A 32 -3.33 -11.85 2.21
CA SER A 32 -2.05 -12.15 2.85
C SER A 32 -1.57 -10.99 3.72
N ARG A 33 -1.65 -9.75 3.23
CA ARG A 33 -1.16 -8.61 3.99
C ARG A 33 -1.98 -8.34 5.27
N ILE A 34 -3.31 -8.46 5.21
CA ILE A 34 -4.14 -8.27 6.41
C ILE A 34 -3.96 -9.42 7.40
N ALA A 35 -3.72 -10.65 6.93
CA ALA A 35 -3.39 -11.79 7.78
C ALA A 35 -2.02 -11.62 8.44
N LEU A 36 -1.00 -11.20 7.69
CA LEU A 36 0.33 -10.90 8.21
C LEU A 36 0.27 -9.82 9.29
N MET A 37 -0.43 -8.72 9.02
CA MET A 37 -0.58 -7.63 9.98
C MET A 37 -1.32 -8.06 11.24
N TRP A 38 -2.41 -8.82 11.12
CA TRP A 38 -3.08 -9.32 12.32
C TRP A 38 -2.23 -10.32 13.11
N LYS A 39 -1.55 -11.26 12.43
CA LYS A 39 -0.78 -12.32 13.09
C LYS A 39 0.52 -11.83 13.71
N PHE A 40 1.22 -10.89 13.08
CA PHE A 40 2.58 -10.53 13.47
C PHE A 40 2.71 -9.06 13.87
N GLY A 41 1.78 -8.21 13.44
CA GLY A 41 1.92 -6.76 13.59
C GLY A 41 3.14 -6.23 12.83
N GLY A 42 3.63 -5.07 13.25
CA GLY A 42 4.78 -4.40 12.66
C GLY A 42 4.39 -3.56 11.45
N ILE A 43 5.28 -3.50 10.46
CA ILE A 43 5.15 -2.64 9.28
C ILE A 43 5.17 -3.51 8.03
N TYR A 44 4.15 -3.34 7.19
CA TYR A 44 4.05 -3.91 5.86
C TYR A 44 4.19 -2.81 4.80
N LEU A 45 4.94 -3.14 3.75
CA LEU A 45 5.10 -2.36 2.54
C LEU A 45 4.95 -3.30 1.33
N ASP A 46 4.25 -2.85 0.30
CA ASP A 46 4.40 -3.46 -1.03
C ASP A 46 5.86 -3.35 -1.50
N THR A 47 6.28 -4.27 -2.38
CA THR A 47 7.68 -4.37 -2.81
C THR A 47 8.15 -3.21 -3.70
N ASP A 48 7.22 -2.38 -4.17
CA ASP A 48 7.46 -1.20 -5.00
C ASP A 48 7.39 0.11 -4.19
N PHE A 49 7.86 0.06 -2.95
CA PHE A 49 8.16 1.23 -2.14
C PHE A 49 9.66 1.57 -2.14
N ILE A 50 9.96 2.87 -2.17
CA ILE A 50 11.26 3.42 -1.78
C ILE A 50 11.08 4.11 -0.42
N VAL A 51 11.74 3.61 0.62
CA VAL A 51 11.66 4.18 1.97
C VAL A 51 12.61 5.38 2.08
N LEU A 52 12.08 6.53 2.51
CA LEU A 52 12.83 7.79 2.60
C LEU A 52 13.18 8.18 4.04
N ARG A 53 12.37 7.71 5.01
CA ARG A 53 12.48 8.05 6.43
C ARG A 53 12.23 6.83 7.29
N ASN A 54 12.67 6.89 8.54
CA ASN A 54 12.38 5.85 9.52
C ASN A 54 10.86 5.73 9.74
N LEU A 55 10.35 4.50 9.64
CA LEU A 55 8.93 4.16 9.80
C LEU A 55 8.60 3.63 11.20
N GLN A 56 9.60 3.35 12.05
CA GLN A 56 9.44 2.68 13.35
C GLN A 56 8.53 3.42 14.34
N ASN A 57 8.34 4.72 14.16
CA ASN A 57 7.45 5.53 15.01
C ASN A 57 5.97 5.46 14.59
N LEU A 58 5.65 4.74 13.51
CA LEU A 58 4.29 4.57 13.03
C LEU A 58 3.69 3.29 13.60
N THR A 59 2.55 3.43 14.28
CA THR A 59 1.74 2.31 14.75
C THR A 59 0.26 2.59 14.49
N ASN A 60 -0.54 1.54 14.33
CA ASN A 60 -1.97 1.55 14.04
C ASN A 60 -2.36 2.59 12.97
N THR A 61 -1.59 2.60 11.90
CA THR A 61 -1.61 3.61 10.86
C THR A 61 -1.66 2.96 9.48
N LEU A 62 -2.42 3.56 8.56
CA LEU A 62 -2.46 3.22 7.14
C LEU A 62 -2.45 4.49 6.29
N GLY A 63 -2.26 4.34 4.97
CA GLY A 63 -2.18 5.47 4.06
C GLY A 63 -3.47 5.75 3.28
N THR A 64 -3.79 7.03 3.11
CA THR A 64 -4.84 7.50 2.21
C THR A 64 -4.28 7.63 0.79
N GLN A 65 -4.78 6.89 -0.20
CA GLN A 65 -4.32 7.03 -1.59
C GLN A 65 -4.95 8.23 -2.30
N SER A 66 -6.20 8.53 -1.98
CA SER A 66 -6.93 9.67 -2.52
C SER A 66 -8.02 10.09 -1.55
N ARG A 67 -8.69 11.22 -1.82
CA ARG A 67 -9.83 11.73 -1.05
C ARG A 67 -10.88 10.67 -0.67
N TYR A 68 -11.02 9.62 -1.47
CA TYR A 68 -12.09 8.62 -1.30
C TYR A 68 -11.59 7.24 -0.89
N VAL A 69 -10.28 6.97 -0.97
CA VAL A 69 -9.74 5.60 -0.93
C VAL A 69 -8.51 5.52 -0.03
N LEU A 70 -8.57 4.63 0.94
CA LEU A 70 -7.40 4.14 1.68
C LEU A 70 -6.72 3.02 0.88
N ASN A 71 -5.43 2.82 1.07
CA ASN A 71 -4.67 1.79 0.37
C ASN A 71 -3.91 0.90 1.38
N GLY A 72 -3.81 -0.39 1.06
CA GLY A 72 -3.15 -1.41 1.86
C GLY A 72 -1.68 -1.63 1.52
N ALA A 73 -1.12 -0.86 0.57
CA ALA A 73 0.27 -0.96 0.19
C ALA A 73 1.22 -0.55 1.34
N PHE A 74 0.77 0.31 2.25
CA PHE A 74 1.43 0.56 3.54
C PHE A 74 0.45 0.25 4.68
N LEU A 75 0.89 -0.53 5.67
CA LEU A 75 0.17 -0.79 6.91
C LEU A 75 1.18 -0.84 8.06
N ALA A 76 0.87 -0.20 9.18
CA ALA A 76 1.62 -0.36 10.43
C ALA A 76 0.62 -0.63 11.54
N PHE A 77 0.62 -1.82 12.15
CA PHE A 77 -0.36 -2.20 13.15
C PHE A 77 0.24 -3.04 14.26
N ASP A 78 -0.29 -2.89 15.46
CA ASP A 78 0.01 -3.81 16.54
C ASP A 78 -0.50 -5.21 16.23
N ARG A 79 0.19 -6.21 16.77
CA ARG A 79 -0.24 -7.61 16.63
C ARG A 79 -1.64 -7.79 17.22
N HIS A 80 -2.47 -8.57 16.52
CA HIS A 80 -3.87 -8.87 16.86
C HIS A 80 -4.80 -7.65 16.94
N HIS A 81 -4.43 -6.51 16.36
CA HIS A 81 -5.25 -5.30 16.41
C HIS A 81 -6.68 -5.55 15.86
N GLU A 82 -7.71 -5.08 16.57
CA GLU A 82 -9.11 -5.37 16.28
C GLU A 82 -9.55 -4.90 14.89
N PHE A 83 -9.07 -3.73 14.46
CA PHE A 83 -9.29 -3.21 13.11
C PHE A 83 -8.87 -4.22 12.02
N MET A 84 -7.70 -4.86 12.15
CA MET A 84 -7.24 -5.89 11.20
C MET A 84 -8.11 -7.15 11.24
N ALA A 85 -8.59 -7.54 12.43
CA ALA A 85 -9.54 -8.65 12.57
C ALA A 85 -10.87 -8.36 11.87
N LEU A 86 -11.37 -7.11 11.98
CA LEU A 86 -12.55 -6.65 11.26
C LEU A 86 -12.33 -6.65 9.75
N CYS A 87 -11.15 -6.23 9.28
CA CYS A 87 -10.79 -6.32 7.87
C CYS A 87 -10.89 -7.76 7.35
N MET A 88 -10.38 -8.74 8.09
CA MET A 88 -10.48 -10.16 7.69
C MET A 88 -11.92 -10.68 7.70
N ARG A 89 -12.76 -10.26 8.67
CA ARG A 89 -14.18 -10.64 8.69
C ARG A 89 -14.94 -10.02 7.52
N ASP A 90 -14.72 -8.74 7.26
CA ASP A 90 -15.32 -8.02 6.15
C ASP A 90 -14.90 -8.62 4.81
N PHE A 91 -13.63 -9.01 4.68
CA PHE A 91 -13.10 -9.68 3.50
C PHE A 91 -13.98 -10.88 3.13
N VAL A 92 -14.28 -11.76 4.09
CA VAL A 92 -15.09 -12.96 3.82
C VAL A 92 -16.55 -12.60 3.59
N ALA A 93 -17.12 -11.73 4.43
CA ALA A 93 -18.54 -11.38 4.38
C ALA A 93 -18.95 -10.66 3.10
N HIS A 94 -18.07 -9.82 2.55
CA HIS A 94 -18.29 -9.02 1.35
C HIS A 94 -17.34 -9.46 0.24
N TYR A 95 -17.07 -10.75 0.11
CA TYR A 95 -16.15 -11.23 -0.91
C TYR A 95 -16.66 -10.98 -2.34
N ASN A 96 -15.86 -10.31 -3.17
CA ASN A 96 -16.11 -10.19 -4.59
C ASN A 96 -14.79 -10.17 -5.39
N GLY A 97 -14.36 -11.34 -5.84
CA GLY A 97 -13.13 -11.52 -6.63
C GLY A 97 -13.21 -10.99 -8.08
N TRP A 98 -14.38 -10.53 -8.53
CA TRP A 98 -14.59 -9.98 -9.87
C TRP A 98 -14.33 -8.48 -9.97
N ILE A 99 -14.20 -7.79 -8.84
CA ILE A 99 -14.00 -6.34 -8.81
C ILE A 99 -12.59 -6.04 -8.31
N TRP A 100 -11.80 -5.34 -9.14
CA TRP A 100 -10.45 -4.92 -8.79
C TRP A 100 -10.46 -4.05 -7.52
N GLY A 101 -9.62 -4.42 -6.55
CA GLY A 101 -9.45 -3.66 -5.31
C GLY A 101 -10.63 -3.76 -4.33
N HIS A 102 -11.67 -4.56 -4.63
CA HIS A 102 -12.78 -4.78 -3.71
C HIS A 102 -12.30 -5.35 -2.37
N GLN A 103 -11.33 -6.26 -2.41
CA GLN A 103 -10.79 -6.93 -1.24
C GLN A 103 -9.53 -6.26 -0.65
N GLY A 104 -9.06 -5.19 -1.28
CA GLY A 104 -7.89 -4.42 -0.87
C GLY A 104 -8.29 -2.99 -0.49
N PRO A 105 -7.96 -1.98 -1.31
CA PRO A 105 -8.25 -0.56 -1.00
C PRO A 105 -9.70 -0.26 -0.61
N GLN A 106 -10.68 -0.83 -1.32
CA GLN A 106 -12.10 -0.59 -1.01
C GLN A 106 -12.51 -1.23 0.32
N LEU A 107 -11.89 -2.37 0.68
CA LEU A 107 -12.09 -3.04 1.96
C LEU A 107 -11.62 -2.18 3.13
N LEU A 108 -10.38 -1.73 3.08
CA LEU A 108 -9.83 -0.88 4.13
C LEU A 108 -10.65 0.40 4.27
N THR A 109 -11.07 0.98 3.15
CA THR A 109 -11.93 2.17 3.14
C THR A 109 -13.28 1.93 3.81
N ARG A 110 -14.02 0.88 3.43
CA ARG A 110 -15.36 0.62 4.03
C ARG A 110 -15.27 0.22 5.49
N VAL A 111 -14.26 -0.56 5.87
CA VAL A 111 -14.03 -0.96 7.26
C VAL A 111 -13.61 0.25 8.08
N PHE A 112 -12.73 1.13 7.58
CA PHE A 112 -12.36 2.38 8.27
C PHE A 112 -13.55 3.31 8.47
N LYS A 113 -14.38 3.51 7.44
CA LYS A 113 -15.60 4.33 7.56
C LYS A 113 -16.54 3.80 8.65
N LYS A 114 -16.77 2.48 8.68
CA LYS A 114 -17.53 1.82 9.77
C LYS A 114 -16.81 1.92 11.12
N TRP A 115 -15.49 1.74 11.12
CA TRP A 115 -14.62 1.86 12.29
C TRP A 115 -14.46 3.30 12.78
N CYS A 116 -14.86 4.33 12.06
CA CYS A 116 -14.92 5.70 12.58
C CYS A 116 -16.34 6.25 12.69
N SER A 117 -17.34 5.51 12.22
CA SER A 117 -18.71 6.00 12.10
C SER A 117 -18.81 7.26 11.20
N ILE A 118 -18.02 7.31 10.12
CA ILE A 118 -17.94 8.44 9.17
C ILE A 118 -18.44 8.05 7.78
N ARG A 119 -18.80 9.03 6.94
CA ARG A 119 -19.24 8.80 5.55
C ARG A 119 -18.17 9.18 4.54
N SER A 120 -17.36 10.19 4.84
CA SER A 120 -16.22 10.64 4.04
C SER A 120 -14.91 10.44 4.80
N LEU A 121 -13.80 10.24 4.09
CA LEU A 121 -12.47 10.25 4.70
C LEU A 121 -12.03 11.68 5.09
N ASP A 122 -12.72 12.70 4.59
CA ASP A 122 -12.53 14.10 4.99
C ASP A 122 -13.11 14.38 6.39
N ASP A 123 -14.04 13.55 6.88
CA ASP A 123 -14.73 13.79 8.15
C ASP A 123 -13.80 13.54 9.35
N SER A 124 -12.89 12.58 9.22
CA SER A 124 -11.86 12.28 10.23
C SER A 124 -10.74 11.42 9.65
N HIS A 125 -9.51 11.80 9.99
CA HIS A 125 -8.30 11.05 9.65
C HIS A 125 -7.80 10.15 10.78
N ALA A 126 -8.40 10.22 11.98
CA ALA A 126 -8.02 9.36 13.09
C ALA A 126 -9.21 9.11 14.03
N CYS A 127 -9.41 7.87 14.43
CA CYS A 127 -10.48 7.50 15.34
C CYS A 127 -10.16 6.17 16.02
N ARG A 128 -10.64 5.98 17.26
CA ARG A 128 -10.57 4.69 17.97
C ARG A 128 -9.18 4.03 17.85
N GLY A 129 -8.10 4.82 17.98
CA GLY A 129 -6.71 4.36 17.93
C GLY A 129 -6.13 4.07 16.54
N VAL A 130 -6.88 4.26 15.45
CA VAL A 130 -6.40 4.04 14.07
C VAL A 130 -6.27 5.38 13.33
N THR A 131 -5.14 5.59 12.67
CA THR A 131 -4.85 6.82 11.92
C THR A 131 -4.68 6.54 10.42
N ALA A 132 -5.41 7.28 9.59
CA ALA A 132 -5.22 7.34 8.14
C ALA A 132 -4.34 8.55 7.81
N LEU A 133 -3.06 8.32 7.51
CA LEU A 133 -2.15 9.38 7.11
C LEU A 133 -2.51 9.92 5.71
N PRO A 134 -2.22 11.22 5.44
CA PRO A 134 -2.52 11.84 4.16
C PRO A 134 -1.73 11.20 3.01
N SER A 135 -2.18 11.40 1.78
CA SER A 135 -1.56 10.82 0.58
C SER A 135 -0.08 11.13 0.44
N GLU A 136 0.33 12.31 0.84
CA GLU A 136 1.68 12.81 0.77
C GLU A 136 2.65 11.99 1.65
N ALA A 137 2.15 11.21 2.62
CA ALA A 137 3.00 10.35 3.44
C ALA A 137 3.56 9.14 2.67
N PHE A 138 2.79 8.56 1.74
CA PHE A 138 3.11 7.28 1.08
C PHE A 138 2.86 7.25 -0.44
N TYR A 139 1.98 8.11 -0.93
CA TYR A 139 1.48 8.20 -2.29
C TYR A 139 1.59 9.64 -2.83
N PRO A 140 2.78 10.29 -2.75
CA PRO A 140 2.93 11.70 -3.13
C PRO A 140 2.68 11.96 -4.63
N ILE A 141 2.73 10.91 -5.46
CA ILE A 141 2.27 10.92 -6.84
C ILE A 141 1.14 9.90 -6.96
N PRO A 142 -0.09 10.34 -7.29
CA PRO A 142 -1.22 9.45 -7.49
C PRO A 142 -0.95 8.44 -8.60
N TRP A 143 -1.57 7.26 -8.54
CA TRP A 143 -1.37 6.21 -9.54
C TRP A 143 -1.78 6.63 -10.96
N GLN A 144 -2.69 7.60 -11.10
CA GLN A 144 -3.09 8.18 -12.38
C GLN A 144 -1.91 8.92 -13.04
N ASP A 145 -1.05 9.51 -12.22
CA ASP A 145 0.09 10.34 -12.63
C ASP A 145 1.42 9.57 -12.56
N TRP A 146 1.39 8.23 -12.55
CA TRP A 146 2.57 7.38 -12.40
C TRP A 146 3.72 7.73 -13.38
N ARG A 147 3.40 8.27 -14.56
CA ARG A 147 4.39 8.70 -15.56
C ARG A 147 5.32 9.80 -15.04
N ARG A 148 4.91 10.59 -14.05
CA ARG A 148 5.75 11.61 -13.41
C ARG A 148 7.01 11.03 -12.79
N TYR A 149 7.01 9.76 -12.38
CA TYR A 149 8.22 9.08 -11.91
C TYR A 149 9.32 8.95 -12.98
N PHE A 150 8.94 8.99 -14.26
CA PHE A 150 9.83 8.86 -15.42
C PHE A 150 10.13 10.21 -16.08
N GLN A 151 9.75 11.31 -15.45
CA GLN A 151 9.96 12.68 -15.94
C GLN A 151 11.01 13.40 -15.09
N GLU A 152 11.71 14.36 -15.71
CA GLU A 152 12.60 15.26 -14.98
C GLU A 152 11.80 16.14 -14.03
N VAL A 153 12.34 16.33 -12.82
CA VAL A 153 11.79 17.20 -11.79
C VAL A 153 12.87 18.17 -11.31
N SER A 154 12.47 19.39 -10.98
CA SER A 154 13.41 20.38 -10.45
C SER A 154 13.86 20.00 -9.03
N PRO A 155 15.03 20.48 -8.56
CA PRO A 155 15.46 20.28 -7.19
C PRO A 155 14.46 20.76 -6.14
N GLU A 156 13.77 21.88 -6.41
CA GLU A 156 12.76 22.47 -5.53
C GLU A 156 11.51 21.57 -5.44
N GLU A 157 11.07 21.03 -6.57
CA GLU A 157 9.96 20.07 -6.61
C GLU A 157 10.30 18.79 -5.86
N LEU A 158 11.51 18.26 -6.07
CA LEU A 158 11.99 17.08 -5.35
C LEU A 158 12.02 17.33 -3.83
N GLN A 159 12.57 18.46 -3.38
CA GLN A 159 12.59 18.81 -1.96
C GLN A 159 11.17 18.91 -1.38
N ARG A 160 10.23 19.52 -2.11
CA ARG A 160 8.83 19.62 -1.70
C ARG A 160 8.18 18.25 -1.56
N LEU A 161 8.37 17.36 -2.54
CA LEU A 161 7.88 15.98 -2.49
C LEU A 161 8.45 15.24 -1.27
N LEU A 162 9.75 15.40 -1.00
CA LEU A 162 10.41 14.68 0.09
C LEU A 162 10.11 15.23 1.49
N LYS A 163 9.54 16.45 1.62
CA LYS A 163 9.41 17.16 2.90
C LYS A 163 8.49 16.48 3.93
N VAL A 164 7.47 15.77 3.48
CA VAL A 164 6.48 15.10 4.35
C VAL A 164 6.31 13.62 4.03
N THR A 165 7.05 13.11 3.04
CA THR A 165 6.93 11.73 2.57
C THR A 165 7.80 10.79 3.40
N TYR A 166 7.20 9.71 3.89
CA TYR A 166 7.89 8.62 4.61
C TYR A 166 8.46 7.58 3.65
N ALA A 167 7.66 7.17 2.68
CA ALA A 167 8.04 6.25 1.62
C ALA A 167 7.26 6.58 0.34
N VAL A 168 7.74 6.13 -0.82
CA VAL A 168 7.15 6.44 -2.11
C VAL A 168 6.71 5.15 -2.78
N HIS A 169 5.40 4.99 -3.01
CA HIS A 169 4.87 3.91 -3.85
C HIS A 169 5.01 4.28 -5.33
N VAL A 170 5.76 3.48 -6.10
CA VAL A 170 6.12 3.81 -7.49
C VAL A 170 5.22 3.16 -8.55
N TRP A 171 4.15 2.49 -8.12
CA TRP A 171 3.12 1.89 -8.98
C TRP A 171 3.66 0.94 -10.07
N ASN A 172 4.51 -0.03 -9.72
CA ASN A 172 5.22 -0.88 -10.69
C ASN A 172 4.27 -1.60 -11.67
N LYS A 173 3.05 -1.90 -11.24
CA LYS A 173 2.03 -2.50 -12.11
C LYS A 173 1.63 -1.59 -13.28
N LYS A 174 1.72 -0.27 -13.13
CA LYS A 174 1.38 0.74 -14.15
C LYS A 174 2.55 1.06 -15.06
N SER A 175 3.77 1.05 -14.51
CA SER A 175 4.99 1.36 -15.24
C SER A 175 5.63 0.16 -15.93
N GLN A 176 5.04 -1.04 -15.80
CA GLN A 176 5.52 -2.25 -16.46
C GLN A 176 5.81 -2.01 -17.95
N GLY A 177 7.03 -2.35 -18.38
CA GLY A 177 7.50 -2.17 -19.76
C GLY A 177 8.04 -0.77 -20.07
N THR A 178 8.04 0.17 -19.12
CA THR A 178 8.66 1.49 -19.28
C THR A 178 10.14 1.40 -18.94
N ARG A 179 11.02 1.86 -19.84
CA ARG A 179 12.46 1.93 -19.59
C ARG A 179 12.78 3.14 -18.71
N LEU A 180 13.63 2.94 -17.71
CA LEU A 180 14.25 4.00 -16.91
C LEU A 180 15.75 3.97 -17.17
N GLU A 181 16.31 5.11 -17.58
CA GLU A 181 17.76 5.30 -17.62
C GLU A 181 18.25 5.67 -16.22
N ALA A 182 19.09 4.84 -15.61
CA ALA A 182 19.54 5.05 -14.23
C ALA A 182 20.28 6.38 -14.05
N THR A 183 20.99 6.86 -15.07
CA THR A 183 21.74 8.13 -15.05
C THR A 183 20.90 9.37 -15.42
N SER A 184 19.61 9.19 -15.74
CA SER A 184 18.74 10.30 -16.11
C SER A 184 18.38 11.18 -14.90
N ARG A 185 17.83 12.36 -15.18
CA ARG A 185 17.25 13.25 -14.16
C ARG A 185 15.79 12.90 -13.84
N ALA A 186 15.29 11.74 -14.26
CA ALA A 186 13.94 11.31 -13.91
C ALA A 186 13.78 11.21 -12.38
N LEU A 187 12.61 11.56 -11.86
CA LEU A 187 12.33 11.51 -10.42
C LEU A 187 12.68 10.15 -9.81
N LEU A 188 12.30 9.03 -10.44
CA LEU A 188 12.59 7.69 -9.94
C LEU A 188 14.11 7.40 -9.90
N ALA A 189 14.85 7.83 -10.92
CA ALA A 189 16.31 7.68 -10.94
C ALA A 189 16.96 8.48 -9.81
N GLN A 190 16.51 9.71 -9.57
CA GLN A 190 16.98 10.56 -8.46
C GLN A 190 16.66 9.93 -7.09
N LEU A 191 15.47 9.36 -6.91
CA LEU A 191 15.08 8.66 -5.69
C LEU A 191 15.93 7.41 -5.45
N GLN A 192 16.13 6.57 -6.47
CA GLN A 192 16.94 5.37 -6.38
C GLN A 192 18.41 5.68 -6.06
N ALA A 193 18.99 6.69 -6.72
CA ALA A 193 20.36 7.14 -6.45
C ALA A 193 20.56 7.54 -4.98
N ARG A 194 19.57 8.22 -4.39
CA ARG A 194 19.66 8.76 -3.03
C ARG A 194 19.33 7.75 -1.94
N TYR A 195 18.32 6.89 -2.16
CA TYR A 195 17.76 6.04 -1.10
C TYR A 195 17.98 4.54 -1.31
N CYS A 196 18.39 4.12 -2.51
CA CYS A 196 18.71 2.73 -2.84
C CYS A 196 20.07 2.63 -3.57
N PRO A 197 21.18 3.15 -2.99
CA PRO A 197 22.44 3.34 -3.70
C PRO A 197 22.99 2.03 -4.30
N THR A 198 22.91 0.91 -3.59
CA THR A 198 23.36 -0.40 -4.11
C THR A 198 22.57 -0.84 -5.34
N THR A 199 21.24 -0.70 -5.32
CA THR A 199 20.40 -1.03 -6.47
C THR A 199 20.68 -0.09 -7.64
N HIS A 200 20.87 1.21 -7.37
CA HIS A 200 21.18 2.19 -8.38
C HIS A 200 22.52 1.92 -9.08
N GLU A 201 23.57 1.59 -8.34
CA GLU A 201 24.86 1.19 -8.92
C GLU A 201 24.71 -0.04 -9.83
N ALA A 202 23.95 -1.04 -9.39
CA ALA A 202 23.65 -2.21 -10.21
C ALA A 202 22.92 -1.84 -11.50
N MET A 203 21.92 -0.96 -11.44
CA MET A 203 21.15 -0.53 -12.62
C MET A 203 22.03 0.20 -13.65
N LYS A 204 23.01 1.00 -13.23
CA LYS A 204 23.92 1.70 -14.15
C LYS A 204 24.78 0.74 -14.99
N MET A 205 25.10 -0.45 -14.47
CA MET A 205 25.88 -1.45 -15.22
C MET A 205 25.11 -2.09 -16.38
N TYR A 206 23.77 -2.01 -16.35
CA TYR A 206 22.88 -2.63 -17.34
C TYR A 206 22.03 -1.60 -18.11
N SER A 207 22.32 -0.30 -17.95
CA SER A 207 21.57 0.81 -18.59
C SER A 207 22.06 1.12 -19.99
#